data_AF-K1QSR7-F1
#
_entry.id   AF-K1QSR7-F1
#
_cell.length_a   1.000
_cell.length_b   1.000
_cell.length_c   1.000
_cell.angle_alpha   90.00
_cell.angle_beta   90.00
_cell.angle_gamma   90.00
#
_symmetry.space_group_name_H-M   'P 1'
#
loop_
_entity.id
_entity.type
_entity.pdbx_description
1 polymer ?
#
loop_
_entity_poly.entity_id
_entity_poly.type
_entity_poly.pdbx_seq_one_letter_code
_entity_poly.pdbx_strand_id
1 'polypeptide(L)'
;MLEDVIYEGYSRLKADLNCMSDLLNYSDVNWKYLINLPSQEYPLKTNLEIVKELQILNGTNSIESFYDEATHYRTNQTYQENYNTSKLELTGKIKAPPPHNVTVAKGSAYGTFSRSFVEFALRNPKARDILKWTEDTLSPDETFWATLAFNKDLGAPGIQHLASGVPNPKSWITVGVMWESKGPAREVCHGMYVRNICVFGLGDLNKIVQVKTLFINKFYHYYQPFALMCMEEWYFNKTFTTVPFESYYYNRLIKP
;
A
#
# COMPACT_ATOMS: atom_id res chain seq x y z
N MET A 1 21.59 -5.34 0.31
CA MET A 1 21.72 -6.14 -0.94
C MET A 1 20.41 -5.95 -1.69
N LEU A 2 20.44 -5.69 -3.00
CA LEU A 2 19.21 -5.63 -3.80
C LEU A 2 18.61 -7.03 -3.89
N GLU A 3 17.29 -7.13 -3.69
CA GLU A 3 16.55 -8.39 -3.80
C GLU A 3 16.19 -8.65 -5.26
N ASP A 4 16.25 -9.91 -5.70
CA ASP A 4 15.67 -10.35 -6.96
C ASP A 4 14.18 -10.64 -6.72
N VAL A 5 13.32 -9.75 -7.22
CA VAL A 5 11.90 -9.73 -6.85
C VAL A 5 11.09 -10.67 -7.74
N ILE A 6 10.51 -11.70 -7.13
CA ILE A 6 9.56 -12.62 -7.74
C ILE A 6 8.13 -12.13 -7.47
N TYR A 7 7.33 -12.08 -8.53
CA TYR A 7 5.92 -11.70 -8.45
C TYR A 7 5.14 -12.63 -7.51
N GLU A 8 4.30 -12.05 -6.64
CA GLU A 8 3.54 -12.72 -5.56
C GLU A 8 4.41 -13.36 -4.45
N GLY A 9 5.74 -13.28 -4.55
CA GLY A 9 6.65 -13.87 -3.57
C GLY A 9 7.04 -12.91 -2.44
N TYR A 10 7.67 -13.49 -1.42
CA TYR A 10 8.17 -12.75 -0.25
C TYR A 10 9.28 -11.74 -0.56
N SER A 11 10.09 -11.98 -1.59
CA SER A 11 11.13 -11.05 -2.06
C SER A 11 10.58 -9.64 -2.32
N ARG A 12 9.33 -9.50 -2.77
CA ARG A 12 8.66 -8.20 -2.92
C ARG A 12 8.51 -7.47 -1.59
N LEU A 13 8.01 -8.15 -0.54
CA LEU A 13 7.88 -7.60 0.81
C LEU A 13 9.27 -7.35 1.44
N LYS A 14 10.21 -8.27 1.21
CA LYS A 14 11.57 -8.20 1.72
C LYS A 14 12.33 -6.98 1.19
N ALA A 15 12.10 -6.58 -0.06
CA ALA A 15 12.67 -5.35 -0.61
C ALA A 15 12.26 -4.10 0.20
N ASP A 16 10.99 -3.99 0.59
CA ASP A 16 10.53 -2.88 1.45
C ASP A 16 11.14 -2.97 2.86
N LEU A 17 11.19 -4.17 3.44
CA LEU A 17 11.74 -4.39 4.78
C LEU A 17 13.23 -4.06 4.87
N ASN A 18 14.00 -4.37 3.83
CA ASN A 18 15.41 -4.00 3.75
C ASN A 18 15.57 -2.47 3.72
N CYS A 19 14.82 -1.78 2.86
CA CYS A 19 14.84 -0.31 2.81
C CYS A 19 14.42 0.33 4.15
N MET A 20 13.38 -0.21 4.79
CA MET A 20 12.94 0.20 6.12
C MET A 20 14.03 0.01 7.19
N SER A 21 14.71 -1.13 7.16
CA SER A 21 15.82 -1.44 8.08
C SER A 21 16.98 -0.47 7.88
N ASP A 22 17.37 -0.21 6.63
CA ASP A 22 18.46 0.70 6.31
C ASP A 22 18.14 2.14 6.74
N LEU A 23 16.89 2.59 6.51
CA LEU A 23 16.41 3.90 6.93
C LEU A 23 16.36 4.06 8.46
N LEU A 24 16.13 2.98 9.22
CA LEU A 24 16.17 3.03 10.67
C LEU A 24 17.58 3.02 11.25
N ASN A 25 18.50 2.28 10.62
CA ASN A 25 19.81 1.96 11.21
C ASN A 25 20.96 2.83 10.67
N TYR A 26 20.86 3.32 9.44
CA TYR A 26 21.97 4.01 8.76
C TYR A 26 21.63 5.43 8.31
N SER A 27 20.38 5.87 8.41
CA SER A 27 20.01 7.24 8.04
C SER A 27 20.22 8.20 9.20
N ASP A 28 20.96 9.29 8.96
CA ASP A 28 21.10 10.42 9.89
C ASP A 28 19.87 11.35 9.89
N VAL A 29 18.87 11.08 9.04
CA VAL A 29 17.67 11.90 8.89
C VAL A 29 16.60 11.46 9.90
N ASN A 30 16.06 12.42 10.65
CA ASN A 30 14.89 12.21 11.52
C ASN A 30 13.59 12.25 10.71
N TRP A 31 13.45 11.31 9.77
CA TRP A 31 12.26 11.16 8.94
C TRP A 31 11.04 10.77 9.78
N LYS A 32 9.84 11.17 9.34
CA LYS A 32 8.58 10.97 10.09
C LYS A 32 7.71 9.85 9.54
N TYR A 33 7.70 9.73 8.22
CA TYR A 33 6.94 8.75 7.48
C TYR A 33 7.79 8.15 6.38
N LEU A 34 7.50 6.90 6.05
CA LEU A 34 7.98 6.18 4.88
C LEU A 34 6.77 5.88 4.00
N ILE A 35 6.90 6.16 2.70
CA ILE A 35 5.91 5.80 1.69
C ILE A 35 6.61 4.85 0.72
N ASN A 36 6.12 3.61 0.60
CA ASN A 36 6.66 2.67 -0.38
C ASN A 36 5.87 2.80 -1.69
N LEU A 37 6.58 2.86 -2.81
CA LEU A 37 6.00 3.07 -4.13
C LEU A 37 6.64 2.09 -5.13
N PRO A 38 5.86 1.45 -6.02
CA PRO A 38 6.36 0.75 -7.20
C PRO A 38 6.62 1.75 -8.35
N SER A 39 7.21 1.28 -9.44
CA SER A 39 7.58 2.11 -10.59
C SER A 39 6.41 2.67 -11.42
N GLN A 40 5.18 2.17 -11.23
CA GLN A 40 4.03 2.46 -12.10
C GLN A 40 3.01 3.42 -11.47
N GLU A 41 3.35 3.99 -10.32
CA GLU A 41 2.51 4.96 -9.62
C GLU A 41 2.87 6.39 -10.00
N TYR A 42 1.87 7.26 -9.95
CA TYR A 42 2.03 8.67 -10.26
C TYR A 42 1.50 9.57 -9.13
N PRO A 43 2.22 10.63 -8.71
CA PRO A 43 1.78 11.50 -7.63
C PRO A 43 0.59 12.38 -8.06
N LEU A 44 -0.44 12.43 -7.22
CA LEU A 44 -1.58 13.35 -7.37
C LEU A 44 -1.49 14.56 -6.44
N LYS A 45 -0.55 14.51 -5.48
CA LYS A 45 -0.31 15.53 -4.47
C LYS A 45 1.13 16.01 -4.61
N THR A 46 1.30 17.32 -4.64
CA THR A 46 2.61 17.96 -4.59
C THR A 46 3.31 17.60 -3.28
N ASN A 47 4.64 17.73 -3.24
CA ASN A 47 5.38 17.51 -2.00
C ASN A 47 4.84 18.34 -0.82
N LEU A 48 4.46 19.59 -1.04
CA LEU A 48 3.88 20.45 0.00
C LEU A 48 2.52 19.93 0.49
N GLU A 49 1.67 19.44 -0.41
CA GLU A 49 0.39 18.82 -0.03
C GLU A 49 0.62 17.53 0.75
N ILE A 50 1.51 16.65 0.28
CA ILE A 50 1.89 15.43 1.00
C ILE A 50 2.35 15.79 2.42
N VAL A 51 3.26 16.76 2.58
CA VAL A 51 3.72 17.19 3.91
C VAL A 51 2.55 17.66 4.80
N LYS A 52 1.63 18.46 4.27
CA LYS A 52 0.45 18.93 5.03
C LYS A 52 -0.48 17.78 5.41
N GLU A 53 -0.72 16.84 4.51
CA GLU A 53 -1.54 15.66 4.76
C GLU A 53 -0.90 14.74 5.82
N LEU A 54 0.41 14.52 5.75
CA LEU A 54 1.15 13.75 6.76
C LEU A 54 1.19 14.45 8.12
N GLN A 55 1.26 15.79 8.15
CA GLN A 55 1.13 16.57 9.38
C GLN A 55 -0.25 16.40 10.02
N ILE A 56 -1.31 16.33 9.19
CA ILE A 56 -2.65 16.00 9.66
C ILE A 56 -2.64 14.58 10.24
N LEU A 57 -2.12 13.57 9.51
CA LEU A 57 -2.01 12.18 9.98
C LEU A 57 -1.34 12.04 11.35
N ASN A 58 -0.38 12.90 11.69
CA ASN A 58 0.16 13.07 13.05
C ASN A 58 0.53 11.74 13.75
N GLY A 59 1.32 10.91 13.07
CA GLY A 59 1.70 9.57 13.53
C GLY A 59 0.73 8.44 13.14
N THR A 60 -0.45 8.75 12.60
CA THR A 60 -1.38 7.76 12.05
C THR A 60 -0.84 7.20 10.73
N ASN A 61 -0.95 5.89 10.53
CA ASN A 61 -0.54 5.22 9.29
C ASN A 61 -1.70 5.19 8.28
N SER A 62 -1.36 5.12 7.00
CA SER A 62 -2.29 4.78 5.91
C SER A 62 -1.94 3.40 5.40
N ILE A 63 -2.59 2.38 5.96
CA ILE A 63 -2.39 0.95 5.66
C ILE A 63 -3.77 0.36 5.41
N GLU A 64 -4.06 0.02 4.16
CA GLU A 64 -5.30 -0.67 3.81
C GLU A 64 -5.36 -2.03 4.51
N SER A 65 -6.47 -2.31 5.21
CA SER A 65 -6.56 -3.49 6.05
C SER A 65 -8.03 -3.84 6.35
N PHE A 66 -8.53 -4.90 5.75
CA PHE A 66 -9.88 -5.41 5.95
C PHE A 66 -9.89 -6.93 6.05
N TYR A 67 -10.95 -7.48 6.61
CA TYR A 67 -11.16 -8.92 6.64
C TYR A 67 -11.91 -9.36 5.38
N ASP A 68 -11.38 -10.37 4.70
CA ASP A 68 -12.03 -11.02 3.56
C ASP A 68 -11.67 -12.50 3.52
N GLU A 69 -12.64 -13.35 3.87
CA GLU A 69 -12.49 -14.81 3.89
C GLU A 69 -12.11 -15.37 2.51
N ALA A 70 -12.52 -14.70 1.42
CA ALA A 70 -12.17 -15.11 0.07
C ALA A 70 -10.66 -15.02 -0.20
N THR A 71 -9.87 -14.40 0.68
CA THR A 71 -8.41 -14.30 0.55
C THR A 71 -7.63 -15.35 1.34
N HIS A 72 -8.31 -16.19 2.14
CA HIS A 72 -7.66 -17.21 2.97
C HIS A 72 -6.91 -18.29 2.16
N TYR A 73 -7.24 -18.46 0.87
CA TYR A 73 -6.47 -19.34 -0.02
C TYR A 73 -5.01 -18.93 -0.18
N ARG A 74 -4.67 -17.68 0.14
CA ARG A 74 -3.29 -17.17 0.07
C ARG A 74 -2.40 -17.68 1.20
N THR A 75 -3.01 -18.09 2.30
CA THR A 75 -2.33 -18.48 3.54
C THR A 75 -2.72 -19.87 4.02
N ASN A 76 -3.39 -20.69 3.20
CA ASN A 76 -3.76 -22.06 3.53
C ASN A 76 -2.66 -23.09 3.19
N GLN A 77 -1.77 -22.73 2.27
CA GLN A 77 -0.68 -23.55 1.76
C GLN A 77 0.62 -22.76 1.79
N THR A 78 1.73 -23.48 1.69
CA THR A 78 3.06 -22.86 1.63
C THR A 78 3.58 -22.83 0.19
N TYR A 79 4.37 -21.79 -0.08
CA TYR A 79 4.91 -21.47 -1.39
C TYR A 79 6.43 -21.29 -1.30
N GLN A 80 7.12 -21.50 -2.41
CA GLN A 80 8.56 -21.31 -2.52
C GLN A 80 8.89 -20.49 -3.76
N GLU A 81 9.77 -19.51 -3.58
CA GLU A 81 10.33 -18.73 -4.68
C GLU A 81 11.36 -19.55 -5.46
N ASN A 82 11.13 -19.69 -6.77
CA ASN A 82 12.06 -20.33 -7.69
C ASN A 82 12.71 -19.26 -8.58
N TYR A 83 13.95 -18.90 -8.23
CA TYR A 83 14.72 -17.87 -8.96
C TYR A 83 15.16 -18.31 -10.36
N ASN A 84 15.21 -19.62 -10.66
CA ASN A 84 15.52 -20.09 -12.01
C ASN A 84 14.36 -19.87 -12.98
N THR A 85 13.12 -19.96 -12.48
CA THR A 85 11.90 -19.78 -13.29
C THR A 85 11.24 -18.41 -13.07
N SER A 86 11.77 -17.60 -12.13
CA SER A 86 11.21 -16.34 -11.66
C SER A 86 9.74 -16.45 -11.26
N LYS A 87 9.37 -17.56 -10.63
CA LYS A 87 7.99 -17.88 -10.24
C LYS A 87 7.89 -18.27 -8.78
N LEU A 88 6.72 -18.01 -8.21
CA LEU A 88 6.32 -18.58 -6.94
C LEU A 88 5.65 -19.94 -7.21
N GLU A 89 6.11 -20.98 -6.52
CA GLU A 89 5.68 -22.36 -6.75
C GLU A 89 5.03 -22.92 -5.48
N LEU A 90 3.90 -23.62 -5.66
CA LEU A 90 3.20 -24.27 -4.56
C LEU A 90 4.00 -25.49 -4.07
N THR A 91 4.21 -25.62 -2.77
CA THR A 91 4.98 -26.76 -2.21
C THR A 91 4.10 -27.98 -1.92
N GLY A 92 2.77 -27.81 -1.92
CA GLY A 92 1.80 -28.84 -1.54
C GLY A 92 1.62 -29.03 -0.02
N LYS A 93 2.36 -28.29 0.83
CA LYS A 93 2.21 -28.39 2.30
C LYS A 93 1.15 -27.43 2.81
N ILE A 94 0.28 -27.93 3.69
CA ILE A 94 -0.70 -27.12 4.44
C ILE A 94 0.04 -26.21 5.42
N LYS A 95 -0.40 -24.96 5.49
CA LYS A 95 0.21 -23.96 6.37
C LYS A 95 -0.34 -24.07 7.79
N ALA A 96 0.55 -23.92 8.78
CA ALA A 96 0.15 -23.83 10.18
C ALA A 96 -0.69 -22.55 10.44
N PRO A 97 -1.58 -22.54 11.46
CA PRO A 97 -2.30 -21.33 11.85
C PRO A 97 -1.35 -20.15 12.14
N PRO A 98 -1.80 -18.90 11.97
CA PRO A 98 -0.98 -17.74 12.29
C PRO A 98 -0.65 -17.69 13.79
N PRO A 99 0.54 -17.22 14.16
CA PRO A 99 0.94 -17.10 15.57
C PRO A 99 0.08 -16.04 16.27
N HIS A 100 0.06 -16.08 17.61
CA HIS A 100 -0.62 -15.09 18.46
C HIS A 100 -2.15 -14.99 18.26
N ASN A 101 -2.77 -15.99 17.61
CA ASN A 101 -4.21 -16.03 17.34
C ASN A 101 -4.73 -14.79 16.61
N VAL A 102 -3.91 -14.23 15.72
CA VAL A 102 -4.28 -13.04 14.94
C VAL A 102 -5.29 -13.39 13.85
N THR A 103 -6.19 -12.46 13.56
CA THR A 103 -7.00 -12.50 12.35
C THR A 103 -6.15 -12.09 11.15
N VAL A 104 -6.05 -12.97 10.15
CA VAL A 104 -5.35 -12.67 8.90
C VAL A 104 -6.20 -11.68 8.11
N ALA A 105 -5.62 -10.53 7.81
CA ALA A 105 -6.29 -9.47 7.07
C ALA A 105 -5.72 -9.31 5.67
N LYS A 106 -6.53 -8.76 4.78
CA LYS A 106 -6.16 -8.36 3.42
C LYS A 106 -5.93 -6.86 3.35
N GLY A 107 -4.91 -6.46 2.60
CA GLY A 107 -4.66 -5.06 2.29
C GLY A 107 -3.92 -4.86 0.99
N SER A 108 -3.31 -3.69 0.85
CA SER A 108 -2.44 -3.33 -0.26
C SER A 108 -0.97 -3.54 0.10
N ALA A 109 -0.14 -3.81 -0.90
CA ALA A 109 1.31 -3.81 -0.76
C ALA A 109 1.85 -2.40 -0.44
N TYR A 110 1.08 -1.35 -0.72
CA TYR A 110 1.49 0.05 -0.63
C TYR A 110 0.86 0.77 0.55
N GLY A 111 1.66 1.54 1.26
CA GLY A 111 1.27 2.18 2.51
C GLY A 111 2.10 3.41 2.83
N THR A 112 1.58 4.20 3.77
CA THR A 112 2.29 5.28 4.43
C THR A 112 2.48 4.89 5.87
N PHE A 113 3.73 4.66 6.27
CA PHE A 113 4.11 4.10 7.55
C PHE A 113 4.82 5.14 8.40
N SER A 114 4.28 5.42 9.59
CA SER A 114 4.99 6.22 10.58
C SER A 114 6.29 5.54 10.99
N ARG A 115 7.30 6.32 11.39
CA ARG A 115 8.57 5.76 11.86
C ARG A 115 8.39 4.76 13.02
N SER A 116 7.49 5.05 13.94
CA SER A 116 7.14 4.15 15.05
C SER A 116 6.55 2.82 14.57
N PHE A 117 5.72 2.83 13.52
CA PHE A 117 5.16 1.60 12.97
C PHE A 117 6.23 0.77 12.27
N VAL A 118 7.12 1.40 11.50
CA VAL A 118 8.25 0.71 10.87
C VAL A 118 9.15 0.06 11.92
N GLU A 119 9.46 0.77 13.00
CA GLU A 119 10.22 0.23 14.12
C GLU A 119 9.51 -0.96 14.79
N PHE A 120 8.21 -0.82 15.05
CA PHE A 120 7.38 -1.92 15.57
C PHE A 120 7.41 -3.14 14.65
N ALA A 121 7.19 -2.97 13.35
CA ALA A 121 7.14 -4.07 12.40
C ALA A 121 8.46 -4.86 12.31
N LEU A 122 9.60 -4.16 12.44
CA LEU A 122 10.93 -4.78 12.35
C LEU A 122 11.46 -5.33 13.67
N ARG A 123 11.09 -4.74 14.81
CA ARG A 123 11.71 -5.05 16.12
C ARG A 123 10.79 -5.77 17.10
N ASN A 124 9.47 -5.62 16.99
CA ASN A 124 8.54 -6.26 17.92
C ASN A 124 8.54 -7.79 17.73
N PRO A 125 8.66 -8.59 18.82
CA PRO A 125 8.68 -10.05 18.70
C PRO A 125 7.44 -10.63 18.01
N LYS A 126 6.23 -10.16 18.36
CA LYS A 126 4.99 -10.65 17.73
C LYS A 126 4.94 -10.30 16.24
N ALA A 127 5.36 -9.09 15.88
CA ALA A 127 5.41 -8.67 14.48
C ALA A 127 6.40 -9.53 13.67
N ARG A 128 7.57 -9.84 14.25
CA ARG A 128 8.56 -10.73 13.62
C ARG A 128 8.07 -12.17 13.48
N ASP A 129 7.34 -12.69 14.45
CA ASP A 129 6.73 -14.02 14.34
C ASP A 129 5.70 -14.06 13.21
N ILE A 130 4.87 -13.02 13.07
CA ILE A 130 3.90 -12.89 11.98
C ILE A 130 4.61 -12.75 10.64
N LEU A 131 5.67 -11.91 10.56
CA LEU A 131 6.49 -11.76 9.36
C LEU A 131 7.05 -13.12 8.94
N LYS A 132 7.67 -13.85 9.87
CA LYS A 132 8.23 -15.17 9.63
C LYS A 132 7.18 -16.14 9.12
N TRP A 133 5.99 -16.09 9.72
CA TRP A 133 4.86 -16.88 9.27
C TRP A 133 4.38 -16.48 7.87
N THR A 134 4.49 -15.22 7.42
CA THR A 134 4.09 -14.84 6.05
C THR A 134 5.12 -15.16 4.95
N GLU A 135 6.38 -15.48 5.26
CA GLU A 135 7.45 -15.62 4.26
C GLU A 135 7.19 -16.64 3.14
N ASP A 136 6.44 -17.70 3.41
CA ASP A 136 6.11 -18.77 2.47
C ASP A 136 4.62 -18.75 2.11
N THR A 137 4.00 -17.57 2.06
CA THR A 137 2.59 -17.36 1.64
C THR A 137 2.50 -16.72 0.26
N LEU A 138 1.31 -16.72 -0.33
CA LEU A 138 1.04 -16.05 -1.61
C LEU A 138 0.77 -14.55 -1.36
N SER A 139 1.53 -13.68 -2.01
CA SER A 139 1.44 -12.21 -1.90
C SER A 139 1.50 -11.71 -0.44
N PRO A 140 2.57 -12.02 0.32
CA PRO A 140 2.67 -11.63 1.73
C PRO A 140 2.70 -10.13 1.96
N ASP A 141 3.09 -9.34 0.96
CA ASP A 141 3.01 -7.87 0.96
C ASP A 141 1.58 -7.35 1.12
N GLU A 142 0.58 -8.09 0.64
CA GLU A 142 -0.84 -7.77 0.80
C GLU A 142 -1.47 -8.38 2.06
N THR A 143 -0.68 -9.07 2.90
CA THR A 143 -1.16 -9.76 4.12
C THR A 143 -0.46 -9.25 5.37
N PHE A 144 0.86 -9.09 5.34
CA PHE A 144 1.67 -8.76 6.52
C PHE A 144 1.28 -7.40 7.12
N TRP A 145 1.31 -6.33 6.31
CA TRP A 145 0.97 -4.98 6.77
C TRP A 145 -0.45 -4.89 7.29
N ALA A 146 -1.39 -5.48 6.53
CA ALA A 146 -2.80 -5.50 6.88
C ALA A 146 -3.05 -6.24 8.19
N THR A 147 -2.39 -7.39 8.39
CA THR A 147 -2.54 -8.20 9.60
C THR A 147 -1.99 -7.47 10.83
N LEU A 148 -0.85 -6.79 10.71
CA LEU A 148 -0.33 -5.95 11.81
C LEU A 148 -1.29 -4.80 12.15
N ALA A 149 -1.88 -4.16 11.14
CA ALA A 149 -2.83 -3.07 11.33
C ALA A 149 -4.18 -3.55 11.92
N PHE A 150 -4.70 -4.66 11.43
CA PHE A 150 -6.05 -5.14 11.76
C PHE A 150 -6.19 -5.61 13.22
N ASN A 151 -5.11 -6.15 13.80
CA ASN A 151 -5.15 -6.75 15.12
C ASN A 151 -4.75 -5.74 16.20
N LYS A 152 -5.74 -5.08 16.79
CA LYS A 152 -5.56 -4.09 17.87
C LYS A 152 -4.69 -4.60 19.03
N ASP A 153 -4.81 -5.88 19.39
CA ASP A 153 -4.09 -6.51 20.50
C ASP A 153 -2.58 -6.69 20.26
N LEU A 154 -2.12 -6.49 19.01
CA LEU A 154 -0.69 -6.42 18.71
C LEU A 154 -0.07 -5.10 19.20
N GLY A 155 -0.88 -4.06 19.45
CA GLY A 155 -0.39 -2.77 19.91
C GLY A 155 0.40 -2.01 18.84
N ALA A 156 0.12 -2.24 17.56
CA ALA A 156 0.78 -1.54 16.47
C ALA A 156 0.53 -0.02 16.55
N PRO A 157 1.57 0.81 16.59
CA PRO A 157 1.42 2.25 16.80
C PRO A 157 0.82 2.92 15.56
N GLY A 158 0.01 3.96 15.76
CA GLY A 158 -0.53 4.78 14.67
C GLY A 158 -1.70 4.14 13.91
N ILE A 159 -2.37 3.13 14.46
CA ILE A 159 -3.58 2.55 13.85
C ILE A 159 -4.83 3.08 14.53
N GLN A 160 -5.68 3.75 13.76
CA GLN A 160 -6.99 4.17 14.23
C GLN A 160 -8.01 3.06 13.99
N HIS A 161 -8.57 2.54 15.08
CA HIS A 161 -9.63 1.55 15.02
C HIS A 161 -10.99 2.22 15.24
N LEU A 162 -12.00 1.74 14.51
CA LEU A 162 -13.40 2.07 14.77
C LEU A 162 -13.87 1.42 16.08
N ALA A 163 -15.06 1.80 16.54
CA ALA A 163 -15.67 1.18 17.73
C ALA A 163 -15.86 -0.35 17.59
N SER A 164 -16.02 -0.85 16.35
CA SER A 164 -16.08 -2.27 16.03
C SER A 164 -14.74 -3.01 16.15
N GLY A 165 -13.62 -2.30 16.36
CA GLY A 165 -12.29 -2.90 16.48
C GLY A 165 -11.57 -3.12 15.16
N VAL A 166 -12.14 -2.75 14.01
CA VAL A 166 -11.46 -2.80 12.71
C VAL A 166 -10.76 -1.46 12.40
N PRO A 167 -9.68 -1.44 11.59
CA PRO A 167 -9.03 -0.20 11.20
C PRO A 167 -9.94 0.74 10.41
N ASN A 168 -9.78 2.05 10.62
CA ASN A 168 -10.58 3.09 10.01
C ASN A 168 -10.17 3.32 8.54
N PRO A 169 -11.05 2.99 7.56
CA PRO A 169 -10.73 3.09 6.15
C PRO A 169 -10.51 4.52 5.66
N LYS A 170 -10.98 5.53 6.40
CA LYS A 170 -10.74 6.94 6.07
C LYS A 170 -9.25 7.28 6.04
N SER A 171 -8.43 6.56 6.82
CA SER A 171 -6.99 6.81 6.85
C SER A 171 -6.24 6.26 5.64
N TRP A 172 -6.87 5.43 4.80
CA TRP A 172 -6.22 4.75 3.67
C TRP A 172 -6.16 5.64 2.43
N ILE A 173 -5.17 6.54 2.41
CA ILE A 173 -5.00 7.56 1.36
C ILE A 173 -3.74 7.38 0.53
N THR A 174 -2.95 6.31 0.72
CA THR A 174 -1.62 6.20 0.06
C THR A 174 -1.76 6.11 -1.46
N VAL A 175 -2.40 5.05 -1.96
CA VAL A 175 -2.48 4.75 -3.40
C VAL A 175 -3.93 4.47 -3.77
N GLY A 176 -4.44 5.17 -4.78
CA GLY A 176 -5.72 4.86 -5.40
C GLY A 176 -5.51 3.88 -6.55
N VAL A 177 -6.36 2.86 -6.64
CA VAL A 177 -6.34 1.86 -7.71
C VAL A 177 -7.73 1.76 -8.33
N MET A 178 -7.81 1.81 -9.65
CA MET A 178 -9.09 1.59 -10.34
C MET A 178 -9.17 0.14 -10.85
N TRP A 179 -10.01 -0.64 -10.20
CA TRP A 179 -10.27 -2.04 -10.55
C TRP A 179 -11.37 -2.16 -11.60
N GLU A 180 -11.28 -3.22 -12.42
CA GLU A 180 -12.34 -3.57 -13.35
C GLU A 180 -13.63 -3.89 -12.60
N SER A 181 -14.66 -3.05 -12.79
CA SER A 181 -15.99 -3.28 -12.23
C SER A 181 -16.91 -3.90 -13.26
N LYS A 182 -17.63 -4.96 -12.86
CA LYS A 182 -18.58 -5.69 -13.71
C LYS A 182 -20.05 -5.26 -13.50
N GLY A 183 -20.29 -4.16 -12.78
CA GLY A 183 -21.63 -3.67 -12.42
C GLY A 183 -22.22 -2.62 -13.37
N PRO A 184 -23.54 -2.32 -13.25
CA PRO A 184 -24.23 -1.35 -14.11
C PRO A 184 -23.80 0.12 -13.88
N ALA A 185 -23.32 0.45 -12.67
CA ALA A 185 -22.71 1.75 -12.35
C ALA A 185 -21.18 1.73 -12.52
N ARG A 186 -20.68 1.08 -13.58
CA ARG A 186 -19.24 0.89 -13.80
C ARG A 186 -18.54 2.23 -14.03
N GLU A 187 -17.49 2.48 -13.26
CA GLU A 187 -16.48 3.43 -13.67
C GLU A 187 -15.78 2.87 -14.91
N VAL A 188 -15.78 3.65 -15.99
CA VAL A 188 -15.17 3.24 -17.26
C VAL A 188 -13.69 3.62 -17.23
N CYS A 189 -12.82 2.63 -17.42
CA CYS A 189 -11.42 2.83 -17.79
C CYS A 189 -11.38 3.21 -19.27
N HIS A 190 -10.78 4.36 -19.58
CA HIS A 190 -10.59 4.83 -20.96
C HIS A 190 -9.22 4.46 -21.54
N GLY A 191 -8.36 3.81 -20.76
CA GLY A 191 -7.17 3.11 -21.23
C GLY A 191 -7.41 1.62 -21.45
N MET A 192 -6.65 0.77 -20.75
CA MET A 192 -6.77 -0.70 -20.86
C MET A 192 -6.69 -1.38 -19.50
N TYR A 193 -7.25 -2.59 -19.38
CA TYR A 193 -7.10 -3.40 -18.17
C TYR A 193 -5.92 -4.37 -18.29
N VAL A 194 -5.06 -4.40 -17.27
CA VAL A 194 -4.01 -5.41 -17.13
C VAL A 194 -4.10 -6.00 -15.73
N ARG A 195 -4.46 -7.29 -15.65
CA ARG A 195 -4.74 -8.01 -14.40
C ARG A 195 -5.83 -7.31 -13.58
N ASN A 196 -6.93 -6.96 -14.23
CA ASN A 196 -8.10 -6.28 -13.65
C ASN A 196 -7.82 -4.87 -13.08
N ILE A 197 -6.65 -4.29 -13.31
CA ILE A 197 -6.31 -2.91 -12.92
C ILE A 197 -6.25 -2.05 -14.18
N CYS A 198 -6.91 -0.89 -14.15
CA CYS A 198 -6.84 0.07 -15.25
C CYS A 198 -5.44 0.68 -15.36
N VAL A 199 -4.87 0.56 -16.56
CA VAL A 199 -3.78 1.41 -17.05
C VAL A 199 -4.45 2.62 -17.67
N PHE A 200 -4.28 3.78 -17.05
CA PHE A 200 -5.05 4.98 -17.39
C PHE A 200 -4.74 5.49 -18.81
N GLY A 201 -5.78 6.02 -19.46
CA GLY A 201 -5.68 6.74 -20.73
C GLY A 201 -6.12 8.20 -20.62
N LEU A 202 -6.12 8.90 -21.76
CA LEU A 202 -6.51 10.33 -21.83
C LEU A 202 -7.93 10.60 -21.31
N GLY A 203 -8.87 9.68 -21.55
CA GLY A 203 -10.25 9.83 -21.08
C GLY A 203 -10.42 9.71 -19.55
N ASP A 204 -9.41 9.21 -18.84
CA ASP A 204 -9.47 9.05 -17.39
C ASP A 204 -8.96 10.29 -16.62
N LEU A 205 -8.28 11.23 -17.28
CA LEU A 205 -7.57 12.34 -16.62
C LEU A 205 -8.46 13.16 -15.68
N ASN A 206 -9.64 13.57 -16.15
CA ASN A 206 -10.59 14.36 -15.36
C ASN A 206 -11.01 13.67 -14.07
N LYS A 207 -11.10 12.34 -14.07
CA LYS A 207 -11.44 11.54 -12.89
C LYS A 207 -10.23 11.40 -11.97
N ILE A 208 -9.06 11.10 -12.53
CA ILE A 208 -7.82 10.87 -11.77
C ILE A 208 -7.44 12.11 -10.94
N VAL A 209 -7.52 13.31 -11.51
CA VAL A 209 -7.13 14.55 -10.80
C VAL A 209 -8.05 14.89 -9.61
N GLN A 210 -9.21 14.25 -9.50
CA GLN A 210 -10.16 14.43 -8.40
C GLN A 210 -9.93 13.44 -7.24
N VAL A 211 -9.13 12.40 -7.45
CA VAL A 211 -8.86 11.36 -6.46
C VAL A 211 -8.08 11.94 -5.26
N LYS A 212 -8.47 11.54 -4.06
CA LYS A 212 -7.96 12.10 -2.79
C LYS A 212 -6.74 11.37 -2.23
N THR A 213 -6.28 10.31 -2.89
CA THR A 213 -5.04 9.62 -2.50
C THR A 213 -3.80 10.44 -2.86
N LEU A 214 -2.67 10.09 -2.24
CA LEU A 214 -1.37 10.70 -2.50
C LEU A 214 -0.88 10.35 -3.90
N PHE A 215 -1.03 9.08 -4.27
CA PHE A 215 -0.62 8.49 -5.55
C PHE A 215 -1.78 7.75 -6.22
N ILE A 216 -1.61 7.45 -7.51
CA ILE A 216 -2.55 6.63 -8.28
C ILE A 216 -1.80 5.53 -9.06
N ASN A 217 -2.40 4.35 -9.13
CA ASN A 217 -1.93 3.20 -9.90
C ASN A 217 -2.94 2.87 -11.02
N LYS A 218 -2.55 2.76 -12.30
CA LYS A 218 -1.18 2.81 -12.87
C LYS A 218 -1.10 3.48 -14.24
N PHE A 219 0.11 3.89 -14.60
CA PHE A 219 0.49 4.33 -15.94
C PHE A 219 1.58 3.44 -16.52
N TYR A 220 1.58 3.25 -17.84
CA TYR A 220 2.71 2.69 -18.58
C TYR A 220 3.25 3.76 -19.52
N HIS A 221 4.54 4.08 -19.42
CA HIS A 221 5.18 5.10 -20.25
C HIS A 221 5.05 4.84 -21.77
N TYR A 222 4.91 3.57 -22.17
CA TYR A 222 4.75 3.14 -23.56
C TYR A 222 3.29 3.08 -24.04
N TYR A 223 2.30 3.26 -23.16
CA TYR A 223 0.88 3.19 -23.50
C TYR A 223 0.21 4.55 -23.30
N GLN A 224 -0.34 5.12 -24.37
CA GLN A 224 -0.92 6.46 -24.38
C GLN A 224 -0.02 7.51 -23.66
N PRO A 225 1.21 7.75 -24.13
CA PRO A 225 2.17 8.62 -23.45
C PRO A 225 1.65 10.03 -23.20
N PHE A 226 0.73 10.52 -24.03
CA PHE A 226 0.07 11.81 -23.83
C PHE A 226 -0.71 11.90 -22.51
N ALA A 227 -1.24 10.79 -22.00
CA ALA A 227 -1.88 10.78 -20.68
C ALA A 227 -0.88 11.12 -19.58
N LEU A 228 0.33 10.54 -19.64
CA LEU A 228 1.40 10.83 -18.70
C LEU A 228 1.92 12.27 -18.88
N MET A 229 2.13 12.73 -20.13
CA MET A 229 2.55 14.11 -20.41
C MET A 229 1.57 15.14 -19.87
N CYS A 230 0.26 14.94 -20.05
CA CYS A 230 -0.76 15.82 -19.47
C CYS A 230 -0.73 15.81 -17.93
N MET A 231 -0.50 14.65 -17.32
CA MET A 231 -0.35 14.56 -15.86
C MET A 231 0.93 15.24 -15.36
N GLU A 232 2.01 15.22 -16.13
CA GLU A 232 3.27 15.93 -15.85
C GLU A 232 3.08 17.44 -15.91
N GLU A 233 2.46 17.96 -16.98
CA GLU A 233 2.14 19.37 -17.10
C GLU A 233 1.17 19.83 -16.01
N TRP A 234 0.12 19.05 -15.73
CA TRP A 234 -0.83 19.33 -14.66
C TRP A 234 -0.13 19.40 -13.30
N TYR A 235 0.70 18.39 -12.97
CA TYR A 235 1.42 18.34 -11.71
C TYR A 235 2.42 19.50 -11.60
N PHE A 236 3.18 19.79 -12.66
CA PHE A 236 4.10 20.92 -12.72
C PHE A 236 3.36 22.23 -12.45
N ASN A 237 2.28 22.52 -13.17
CA ASN A 237 1.46 23.72 -12.97
C ASN A 237 0.90 23.81 -11.54
N LYS A 238 0.54 22.67 -10.94
CA LYS A 238 0.08 22.60 -9.54
C LYS A 238 1.15 23.05 -8.55
N THR A 239 2.44 22.88 -8.85
CA THR A 239 3.54 23.33 -7.98
C THR A 239 3.74 24.85 -7.97
N PHE A 240 3.37 25.55 -9.04
CA PHE A 240 3.49 27.01 -9.16
C PHE A 240 2.21 27.76 -8.77
N THR A 241 1.09 27.06 -8.72
CA THR A 241 -0.21 27.67 -8.42
C THR A 241 -0.53 27.58 -6.93
N THR A 242 -1.08 28.66 -6.37
CA THR A 242 -1.60 28.67 -5.00
C THR A 242 -3.01 28.07 -4.97
N VAL A 243 -3.16 26.82 -5.40
CA VAL A 243 -4.43 26.10 -5.24
C VAL A 243 -4.67 25.91 -3.73
N PRO A 244 -5.84 26.29 -3.20
CA PRO A 244 -6.16 26.08 -1.79
C PRO A 244 -6.04 24.60 -1.43
N PHE A 245 -5.25 24.30 -0.40
CA PHE A 245 -5.14 22.95 0.13
C PHE A 245 -6.50 22.50 0.67
N GLU A 246 -6.97 21.33 0.26
CA GLU A 246 -8.27 20.75 0.65
C GLU A 246 -8.30 20.23 2.10
N SER A 247 -7.86 21.05 3.05
CA SER A 247 -7.72 20.70 4.46
C SER A 247 -9.01 20.14 5.08
N TYR A 248 -10.18 20.55 4.59
CA TYR A 248 -11.47 20.08 5.08
C TYR A 248 -11.70 18.57 4.91
N TYR A 249 -11.23 17.98 3.80
CA TYR A 249 -11.32 16.53 3.60
C TYR A 249 -10.36 15.81 4.57
N TYR A 250 -9.08 16.19 4.54
CA TYR A 250 -8.02 15.50 5.29
C TYR A 250 -8.16 15.63 6.80
N ASN A 251 -8.65 16.77 7.32
CA ASN A 251 -8.88 16.97 8.75
C ASN A 251 -9.96 16.05 9.35
N ARG A 252 -10.77 15.38 8.51
CA ARG A 252 -11.82 14.45 8.93
C ARG A 252 -11.40 12.99 8.85
N LEU A 253 -10.17 12.70 8.43
CA LEU A 253 -9.67 11.33 8.38
C LEU A 253 -9.39 10.76 9.77
N ILE A 254 -9.05 11.64 10.72
CA ILE A 254 -8.53 11.28 12.07
C ILE A 254 -9.54 11.56 13.18
N LYS A 255 -10.65 12.22 12.84
CA LYS A 255 -11.73 12.43 13.79
C LYS A 255 -12.64 11.19 13.78
N PRO A 256 -12.90 10.56 14.93
CA PRO A 256 -13.84 9.44 15.03
C PRO A 256 -15.23 9.84 14.53
#